data_AF-A0A379G3I1-F1
#
_entry.id   AF-A0A379G3I1-F1
#
_cell.length_a   1.000
_cell.length_b   1.000
_cell.length_c   1.000
_cell.angle_alpha   90.00
_cell.angle_beta   90.00
_cell.angle_gamma   90.00
#
_symmetry.space_group_name_H-M   'P 1'
#
loop_
_entity.id
_entity.type
_entity.pdbx_description
1 polymer ?
#
loop_
_entity_poly.entity_id
_entity_poly.type
_entity_poly.pdbx_seq_one_letter_code
_entity_poly.pdbx_strand_id
1 'polypeptide(L)'
;MKDNQVDNKNPLYLLEVYRNVLILSENLVALAKSGEWETLISRETDYVLAVENLTALTHDFEQHQPITEDFIQLLHQIIENERITKEYLQNHLNFLSKEMKHLDQQKVLNNSYGQFDEPDTPRVIKPLE
;
A
#
# COMPACT_ATOMS: atom_id res chain seq x y z
N MET A 1 -25.07 40.70 -16.24
CA MET A 1 -23.73 40.08 -16.20
C MET A 1 -23.95 38.62 -15.88
N LYS A 2 -23.51 37.72 -16.75
CA LYS A 2 -23.91 36.30 -16.75
C LYS A 2 -23.41 35.58 -15.49
N ASP A 3 -24.31 34.81 -14.90
CA ASP A 3 -24.07 33.76 -13.92
C ASP A 3 -22.84 32.91 -14.30
N ASN A 4 -21.76 33.07 -13.55
CA ASN A 4 -20.68 32.09 -13.47
C ASN A 4 -20.99 31.15 -12.30
N GLN A 5 -22.11 30.42 -12.37
CA GLN A 5 -22.16 29.14 -11.69
C GLN A 5 -21.30 28.20 -12.52
N VAL A 6 -20.09 27.96 -12.03
CA VAL A 6 -19.29 26.82 -12.43
C VAL A 6 -20.21 25.60 -12.42
N ASP A 7 -20.07 24.79 -13.45
CA ASP A 7 -20.99 23.72 -13.75
C ASP A 7 -20.73 22.54 -12.80
N ASN A 8 -21.22 22.69 -11.57
CA ASN A 8 -21.18 21.68 -10.51
C ASN A 8 -22.24 20.57 -10.75
N LYS A 9 -22.96 20.63 -11.88
CA LYS A 9 -24.16 19.83 -12.15
C LYS A 9 -23.99 18.89 -13.34
N ASN A 10 -22.76 18.69 -13.80
CA ASN A 10 -22.51 17.77 -14.90
C ASN A 10 -22.29 16.34 -14.38
N PRO A 11 -23.23 15.40 -14.58
CA PRO A 11 -23.01 13.98 -14.29
C PRO A 11 -21.81 13.40 -15.05
N LEU A 12 -21.38 14.07 -16.13
CA LEU A 12 -20.17 13.75 -16.87
C LEU A 12 -18.90 13.97 -16.03
N TYR A 13 -18.83 15.06 -15.26
CA TYR A 13 -17.66 15.34 -14.42
C TYR A 13 -17.54 14.32 -13.28
N LEU A 14 -18.67 13.96 -12.64
CA LEU A 14 -18.70 12.91 -11.63
C LEU A 14 -18.23 11.56 -12.19
N LEU A 15 -18.70 11.20 -13.39
CA LEU A 15 -18.28 9.97 -14.08
C LEU A 15 -16.78 9.96 -14.40
N GLU A 16 -16.21 11.09 -14.81
CA GLU A 16 -14.76 11.22 -15.04
C GLU A 16 -13.96 11.03 -13.75
N VAL A 17 -14.44 11.59 -12.63
CA VAL A 17 -13.78 11.42 -11.32
C VAL A 17 -13.85 9.96 -10.87
N TYR A 18 -15.00 9.29 -10.99
CA TYR A 18 -15.14 7.85 -10.72
C TYR A 18 -14.18 7.01 -11.57
N ARG A 19 -14.09 7.31 -12.88
CA ARG A 19 -13.21 6.59 -13.79
C ARG A 19 -11.73 6.82 -13.46
N ASN A 20 -11.35 8.03 -13.08
CA ASN A 20 -9.99 8.34 -12.65
C ASN A 20 -9.61 7.57 -11.38
N VAL A 21 -10.49 7.53 -10.38
CA VAL A 21 -10.26 6.74 -9.15
C VAL A 21 -10.15 5.26 -9.47
N LEU A 22 -10.97 4.73 -10.38
CA LEU A 22 -10.88 3.34 -10.83
C LEU A 22 -9.51 3.04 -11.47
N ILE A 23 -9.07 3.87 -12.41
CA ILE A 23 -7.75 3.71 -13.07
C ILE A 23 -6.61 3.77 -12.04
N LEU A 24 -6.70 4.68 -11.06
CA LEU A 24 -5.72 4.77 -9.99
C LEU A 24 -5.72 3.49 -9.14
N SER A 25 -6.90 2.96 -8.78
CA SER A 25 -7.01 1.69 -8.03
C SER A 25 -6.41 0.51 -8.80
N GLU A 26 -6.64 0.41 -10.12
CA GLU A 26 -6.06 -0.62 -10.96
C GLU A 26 -4.54 -0.50 -11.07
N ASN A 27 -4.04 0.74 -11.13
CA ASN A 27 -2.61 1.02 -11.12
C ASN A 27 -1.95 0.58 -9.81
N LEU A 28 -2.59 0.85 -8.66
CA LEU A 28 -2.11 0.38 -7.35
C LEU A 28 -2.09 -1.15 -7.27
N VAL A 29 -3.13 -1.84 -7.78
CA VAL A 29 -3.15 -3.31 -7.85
C VAL A 29 -1.99 -3.83 -8.72
N ALA A 30 -1.72 -3.19 -9.86
CA ALA A 30 -0.63 -3.58 -10.74
C ALA A 30 0.74 -3.42 -10.07
N LEU A 31 0.96 -2.29 -9.37
CA LEU A 31 2.18 -2.02 -8.61
C LEU A 31 2.36 -3.01 -7.45
N ALA A 32 1.27 -3.36 -6.75
CA ALA A 32 1.29 -4.35 -5.68
C ALA A 32 1.67 -5.75 -6.20
N LYS A 33 1.18 -6.12 -7.39
CA LYS A 33 1.53 -7.39 -8.04
C LYS A 33 2.97 -7.42 -8.55
N SER A 34 3.50 -6.30 -9.04
CA SER A 34 4.88 -6.20 -9.50
C SER A 34 5.90 -6.08 -8.36
N GLY A 35 5.44 -5.82 -7.13
CA GLY A 35 6.30 -5.65 -5.96
C GLY A 35 7.00 -4.29 -5.90
N GLU A 36 6.47 -3.29 -6.62
CA GLU A 36 7.00 -1.92 -6.68
C GLU A 36 6.47 -1.08 -5.50
N TRP A 37 6.86 -1.48 -4.29
CA TRP A 37 6.26 -0.95 -3.04
C TRP A 37 6.55 0.52 -2.78
N GLU A 38 7.75 1.03 -3.10
CA GLU A 38 8.07 2.45 -2.92
C GLU A 38 7.20 3.34 -3.83
N THR A 39 7.02 2.91 -5.08
CA THR A 39 6.15 3.59 -6.05
C THR A 39 4.68 3.53 -5.61
N LEU A 40 4.24 2.39 -5.06
CA LEU A 40 2.90 2.23 -4.51
C LEU A 40 2.62 3.21 -3.36
N ILE A 41 3.55 3.32 -2.41
CA ILE A 41 3.42 4.25 -1.26
C ILE A 41 3.39 5.71 -1.75
N SER A 42 4.25 6.07 -2.72
CA SER A 42 4.24 7.42 -3.27
C SER A 42 2.91 7.80 -3.93
N ARG A 43 2.22 6.83 -4.54
CA ARG A 43 0.92 7.05 -5.20
C ARG A 43 -0.29 6.90 -4.29
N GLU A 44 -0.11 6.33 -3.09
CA GLU A 44 -1.17 6.20 -2.09
C GLU A 44 -1.76 7.56 -1.70
N THR A 45 -0.90 8.57 -1.54
CA THR A 45 -1.35 9.92 -1.15
C THR A 45 -2.25 10.54 -2.23
N ASP A 46 -1.87 10.40 -3.50
CA ASP A 46 -2.67 10.87 -4.63
C ASP A 46 -4.01 10.12 -4.73
N TYR A 47 -4.00 8.82 -4.46
CA TYR A 47 -5.22 7.99 -4.44
C TYR A 47 -6.18 8.42 -3.32
N VAL A 48 -5.68 8.62 -2.09
CA VAL A 48 -6.48 9.05 -0.95
C VAL A 48 -7.13 10.42 -1.23
N LEU A 49 -6.38 11.36 -1.80
CA LEU A 49 -6.91 12.67 -2.20
C LEU A 49 -7.98 12.55 -3.29
N ALA A 50 -7.79 11.64 -4.26
CA ALA A 50 -8.78 11.39 -5.30
C ALA A 50 -10.08 10.78 -4.75
N VAL A 51 -9.98 9.85 -3.80
CA VAL A 51 -11.14 9.24 -3.10
C VAL A 51 -11.86 10.26 -2.20
N GLU A 52 -11.13 11.15 -1.53
CA GLU A 52 -11.73 12.22 -0.74
C GLU A 52 -12.54 13.17 -1.63
N ASN A 53 -11.96 13.60 -2.76
CA ASN A 53 -12.67 14.40 -3.76
C ASN A 53 -13.90 13.68 -4.31
N LEU A 54 -13.78 12.39 -4.64
CA LEU A 54 -14.89 11.55 -5.10
C LEU A 54 -16.03 11.53 -4.07
N THR A 55 -15.70 11.36 -2.79
CA THR A 55 -16.69 11.30 -1.71
C THR A 55 -17.42 12.63 -1.54
N ALA A 56 -16.68 13.74 -1.56
CA ALA A 56 -17.26 15.08 -1.49
C ALA A 56 -18.20 15.38 -2.67
N LEU A 57 -17.79 15.02 -3.89
CA LEU A 57 -18.58 15.18 -5.11
C LEU A 57 -19.82 14.27 -5.13
N THR A 58 -19.68 13.03 -4.66
CA THR A 58 -20.81 12.09 -4.58
C THR A 58 -21.84 12.59 -3.58
N HIS A 59 -21.41 13.12 -2.43
CA HIS A 59 -22.31 13.69 -1.44
C HIS A 59 -23.08 14.91 -1.96
N ASP A 60 -22.41 15.81 -2.69
CA ASP A 60 -23.07 16.96 -3.32
C ASP A 60 -24.05 16.51 -4.40
N PHE A 61 -23.68 15.53 -5.22
CA PHE A 61 -24.54 15.00 -6.29
C PHE A 61 -25.79 14.29 -5.75
N GLU A 62 -25.65 13.50 -4.68
CA GLU A 62 -26.73 12.76 -4.03
C GLU A 62 -27.81 13.68 -3.43
N GLN A 63 -27.45 14.92 -3.07
CA GLN A 63 -28.40 15.96 -2.66
C GLN A 63 -29.24 16.51 -3.83
N HIS A 64 -28.76 16.38 -5.07
CA HIS A 64 -29.37 16.95 -6.26
C HIS A 64 -30.06 15.90 -7.15
N GLN A 65 -29.52 14.69 -7.23
CA GLN A 65 -30.05 13.59 -8.03
C GLN A 65 -29.82 12.23 -7.33
N PRO A 66 -30.75 11.28 -7.46
CA PRO A 66 -30.56 9.94 -6.93
C PRO A 66 -29.38 9.25 -7.64
N ILE A 67 -28.50 8.63 -6.85
CA ILE A 67 -27.39 7.81 -7.35
C ILE A 67 -27.95 6.67 -8.21
N THR A 68 -27.41 6.49 -9.41
CA THR A 68 -27.78 5.40 -10.30
C THR A 68 -26.98 4.14 -10.00
N GLU A 69 -27.53 2.99 -10.39
CA GLU A 69 -26.94 1.66 -10.15
C GLU A 69 -25.55 1.50 -10.80
N ASP A 70 -25.28 2.21 -11.89
CA ASP A 70 -23.96 2.24 -12.55
C ASP A 70 -22.85 2.81 -11.64
N PHE A 71 -23.14 3.86 -10.87
CA PHE A 71 -22.18 4.43 -9.91
C PHE A 71 -21.92 3.50 -8.74
N ILE A 72 -22.95 2.79 -8.29
CA ILE A 72 -22.82 1.75 -7.25
C ILE A 72 -21.90 0.63 -7.75
N GLN A 73 -22.08 0.18 -9.00
CA GLN A 73 -21.22 -0.85 -9.58
C GLN A 73 -19.76 -0.40 -9.71
N LEU A 74 -19.51 0.86 -10.10
CA LEU A 74 -18.16 1.43 -10.15
C LEU A 74 -17.51 1.50 -8.75
N LEU A 75 -18.27 1.92 -7.74
CA LEU A 75 -17.78 1.96 -6.36
C LEU A 75 -17.41 0.56 -5.86
N HIS A 76 -18.25 -0.44 -6.15
CA HIS A 76 -17.96 -1.84 -5.82
C HIS A 76 -16.65 -2.33 -6.45
N GLN A 77 -16.36 -1.95 -7.69
CA GLN A 77 -15.10 -2.30 -8.35
C GLN A 77 -13.89 -1.64 -7.66
N ILE A 78 -14.00 -0.36 -7.29
CA ILE A 78 -12.96 0.36 -6.54
C ILE A 78 -12.69 -0.33 -5.20
N ILE A 79 -13.74 -0.66 -4.44
CA ILE A 79 -13.64 -1.35 -3.14
C ILE A 79 -12.99 -2.73 -3.28
N GLU A 80 -13.34 -3.49 -4.32
CA GLU A 80 -12.71 -4.80 -4.55
C GLU A 80 -11.22 -4.65 -4.91
N ASN A 81 -10.86 -3.65 -5.73
CA ASN A 81 -9.47 -3.34 -6.04
C ASN A 81 -8.67 -2.93 -4.79
N GLU A 82 -9.26 -2.17 -3.87
CA GLU A 82 -8.65 -1.85 -2.58
C GLU A 82 -8.44 -3.11 -1.73
N ARG A 83 -9.45 -3.98 -1.65
CA ARG A 83 -9.37 -5.25 -0.91
C ARG A 83 -8.20 -6.09 -1.41
N ILE A 84 -8.07 -6.21 -2.73
CA ILE A 84 -6.97 -6.94 -3.37
C ILE A 84 -5.63 -6.30 -3.01
N THR A 85 -5.48 -4.99 -3.21
CA THR A 85 -4.22 -4.26 -2.91
C THR A 85 -3.79 -4.48 -1.46
N LYS A 86 -4.74 -4.43 -0.52
CA LYS A 86 -4.50 -4.68 0.90
C LYS A 86 -4.03 -6.11 1.19
N GLU A 87 -4.62 -7.11 0.54
CA GLU A 87 -4.15 -8.50 0.67
C GLU A 87 -2.70 -8.67 0.19
N TYR A 88 -2.35 -8.08 -0.95
CA TYR A 88 -0.99 -8.13 -1.47
C TYR A 88 0.00 -7.45 -0.51
N LEU A 89 -0.34 -6.26 0.00
CA LEU A 89 0.47 -5.54 0.98
C LEU A 89 0.68 -6.37 2.26
N GLN A 90 -0.39 -6.96 2.78
CA GLN A 90 -0.33 -7.79 3.99
C GLN A 90 0.53 -9.05 3.80
N ASN A 91 0.44 -9.69 2.63
CA ASN A 91 1.28 -10.83 2.27
C ASN A 91 2.75 -10.44 2.19
N HIS A 92 3.06 -9.28 1.60
CA HIS A 92 4.42 -8.77 1.56
C HIS A 92 4.98 -8.46 2.95
N LEU A 93 4.19 -7.82 3.82
CA LEU A 93 4.57 -7.58 5.23
C LEU A 93 4.82 -8.90 5.99
N ASN A 94 3.99 -9.91 5.77
CA ASN A 94 4.19 -11.24 6.37
C ASN A 94 5.49 -11.89 5.86
N PHE A 95 5.81 -11.74 4.58
CA PHE A 95 7.06 -12.22 4.00
C PHE A 95 8.27 -11.51 4.63
N LEU A 96 8.27 -10.17 4.66
CA LEU A 96 9.34 -9.39 5.30
C LEU A 96 9.51 -9.74 6.79
N SER A 97 8.41 -9.95 7.52
CA SER A 97 8.46 -10.34 8.93
C SER A 97 9.10 -11.73 9.13
N LYS A 98 8.81 -12.68 8.24
CA LYS A 98 9.45 -14.01 8.25
C LYS A 98 10.94 -13.93 7.93
N GLU A 99 11.31 -13.16 6.91
CA GLU A 99 12.71 -12.96 6.53
C GLU A 99 13.51 -12.28 7.63
N MET A 100 12.96 -11.26 8.29
CA MET A 100 13.59 -10.62 9.46
C MET A 100 13.81 -11.61 10.61
N LYS A 101 12.82 -12.48 10.91
CA LYS A 101 12.99 -13.53 11.93
C LYS A 101 14.09 -14.52 11.56
N HIS A 102 14.19 -14.89 10.30
CA HIS A 102 15.27 -15.75 9.81
C HIS A 102 16.64 -15.07 9.91
N LEU A 103 16.76 -13.78 9.58
CA LEU A 103 17.99 -13.02 9.72
C LEU A 103 18.41 -12.84 11.18
N ASP A 104 17.46 -12.63 12.09
CA ASP A 104 17.74 -12.55 13.53
C ASP A 104 18.31 -13.89 14.04
N GLN A 105 17.65 -15.00 13.67
CA GLN A 105 18.14 -16.35 13.99
C GLN A 105 19.53 -16.62 13.38
N GLN A 106 19.77 -16.23 12.12
CA GLN A 106 21.10 -16.35 11.50
C GLN A 106 22.14 -15.47 12.20
N LYS A 107 21.79 -14.26 12.63
CA LYS A 107 22.70 -13.37 13.37
C LYS A 107 23.02 -13.93 14.75
N VAL A 108 22.04 -14.55 15.42
CA VAL A 108 22.25 -15.25 16.70
C VAL A 108 23.18 -16.44 16.48
N LEU A 109 22.92 -17.30 15.50
CA LEU A 109 23.80 -18.44 15.19
C LEU A 109 25.21 -17.98 14.77
N ASN A 110 25.32 -16.99 13.88
CA ASN A 110 26.60 -16.46 13.45
C ASN A 110 27.38 -15.79 14.59
N ASN A 111 26.71 -15.06 15.50
CA ASN A 111 27.36 -14.58 16.73
C ASN A 111 27.79 -15.73 17.65
N SER A 112 26.95 -16.75 17.81
CA SER A 112 27.25 -17.89 18.67
C SER A 112 28.41 -18.73 18.14
N TYR A 113 28.60 -18.83 16.83
CA TYR A 113 29.71 -19.57 16.23
C TYR A 113 30.94 -18.69 15.94
N GLY A 114 30.79 -17.40 15.63
CA GLY A 114 31.90 -16.45 15.44
C GLY A 114 32.65 -16.07 16.73
N GLN A 115 32.12 -16.42 17.90
CA GLN A 115 32.81 -16.36 19.19
C GLN A 115 33.77 -17.53 19.43
N PHE A 116 33.75 -18.56 18.56
CA PHE A 116 34.66 -19.72 18.66
C PHE A 116 35.82 -19.67 17.65
N ASP A 117 35.86 -18.66 16.78
CA ASP A 117 36.96 -18.39 15.85
C ASP A 117 38.05 -17.47 16.45
N GLU A 118 38.16 -17.38 17.79
CA GLU A 118 39.39 -16.89 18.42
C GLU A 118 40.43 -18.02 18.38
N PRO A 119 41.56 -17.84 17.66
CA PRO A 119 42.59 -18.86 17.61
C PRO A 119 43.16 -19.04 19.02
N ASP A 120 43.02 -20.26 19.52
CA ASP A 120 43.62 -20.82 20.73
C ASP A 120 44.97 -20.16 21.04
N THR A 121 44.98 -19.11 21.87
CA THR A 121 46.22 -18.63 22.47
C THR A 121 46.75 -19.77 23.33
N PRO A 122 47.95 -20.31 23.06
CA PRO A 122 48.43 -21.47 23.77
C PRO A 122 48.49 -21.18 25.27
N ARG A 123 47.73 -21.94 26.07
CA ARG A 123 47.90 -21.96 27.52
C ARG A 123 49.32 -22.44 27.82
N VAL A 124 50.22 -21.50 28.08
CA VAL A 124 51.55 -21.77 28.65
C VAL A 124 51.32 -22.33 30.05
N ILE A 125 51.33 -23.66 30.16
CA ILE A 125 51.36 -24.37 31.43
C ILE A 125 52.75 -24.14 32.01
N LYS A 126 52.88 -23.27 33.01
CA LYS A 126 54.09 -23.21 33.84
C LYS A 126 54.14 -24.48 34.70
N PRO A 127 55.22 -25.27 34.65
CA PRO A 127 55.37 -26.39 35.56
C PRO A 127 55.62 -25.88 36.98
N LEU A 128 55.08 -26.62 37.95
CA LEU A 128 55.22 -26.41 39.37
C LEU A 128 56.64 -26.82 39.80
N GLU A 129 57.43 -25.86 40.30
CA GLU A 129 58.53 -26.08 41.25
C GLU A 129 58.43 -25.05 42.37
#